data_AF-A0A819NZG3-F1
#
_entry.id   AF-A0A819NZG3-F1
#
_cell.length_a   1.000
_cell.length_b   1.000
_cell.length_c   1.000
_cell.angle_alpha   90.00
_cell.angle_beta   90.00
_cell.angle_gamma   90.00
#
_symmetry.space_group_name_H-M   'P 1'
#
loop_
_entity.id
_entity.type
_entity.pdbx_description
1 polymer ?
#
loop_
_entity_poly.entity_id
_entity_poly.type
_entity_poly.pdbx_seq_one_letter_code
_entity_poly.pdbx_strand_id
1 'polypeptide(L)'
;MHLDTNMGEQSPLYSCKAHIFQVDPDTRKTWLPLSNGAVNVQIFHDSVKNVYRILSIDGSKVLINTIVTARMSFTKTSQKFCQWVDSRANHVYGLGFVNETDLTRFMDKFIEVKDATRQALKQSEHRSSSVDARQTPRSETDWSIQSIGLDPSVQNQLKQENAHLKIALAQSSNNAKKWQEELEILRNNNAKLTTALQESHANVEEWKRQLQFYRDECTRLRQMVI
;
A
#
# COMPACT_ATOMS: atom_id res chain seq x y z
N MET A 1 -19.92 -5.04 -17.54
CA MET A 1 -18.46 -4.92 -17.67
C MET A 1 -17.94 -6.19 -18.30
N HIS A 2 -17.46 -6.11 -19.54
CA HIS A 2 -16.88 -7.25 -20.28
C HIS A 2 -15.63 -7.76 -19.54
N LEU A 3 -15.61 -9.06 -19.23
CA LEU A 3 -14.38 -9.76 -18.90
C LEU A 3 -13.63 -9.96 -20.22
N ASP A 4 -12.48 -9.29 -20.38
CA ASP A 4 -11.62 -9.52 -21.54
C ASP A 4 -11.19 -11.00 -21.53
N THR A 5 -11.68 -11.75 -22.53
CA THR A 5 -11.55 -13.21 -22.69
C THR A 5 -10.13 -13.70 -22.95
N ASN A 6 -9.12 -12.84 -22.84
CA ASN A 6 -7.73 -13.13 -23.22
C ASN A 6 -6.81 -13.53 -22.05
N MET A 7 -7.34 -13.62 -20.82
CA MET A 7 -6.56 -13.96 -19.61
C MET A 7 -6.49 -15.47 -19.32
N GLY A 8 -7.23 -16.30 -20.08
CA GLY A 8 -7.24 -17.77 -19.90
C GLY A 8 -5.96 -18.48 -20.36
N GLU A 9 -5.06 -17.79 -21.06
CA GLU A 9 -3.86 -18.39 -21.68
C GLU A 9 -2.55 -18.03 -20.96
N GLN A 10 -2.59 -17.15 -19.94
CA GLN A 10 -1.40 -16.72 -19.20
C GLN A 10 -1.27 -17.47 -17.87
N SER A 11 -0.12 -18.08 -17.62
CA SER A 11 0.17 -18.72 -16.34
C SER A 11 0.28 -17.67 -15.23
N PRO A 12 -0.32 -17.89 -14.05
CA PRO A 12 -0.17 -16.98 -12.92
C PRO A 12 1.30 -16.91 -12.48
N LEU A 13 1.78 -15.72 -12.15
CA LEU A 13 3.09 -15.52 -11.54
C LEU A 13 3.16 -16.10 -10.13
N TYR A 14 2.02 -16.18 -9.46
CA TYR A 14 1.88 -16.73 -8.12
C TYR A 14 0.44 -17.15 -7.88
N SER A 15 0.25 -18.21 -7.10
CA SER A 15 -1.05 -18.77 -6.72
C SER A 15 -1.01 -19.23 -5.27
N CYS A 16 -2.06 -18.93 -4.50
CA CYS A 16 -2.21 -19.42 -3.13
C CYS A 16 -3.70 -19.63 -2.79
N LYS A 17 -3.99 -20.23 -1.63
CA LYS A 17 -5.36 -20.32 -1.10
C LYS A 17 -5.56 -19.42 0.11
N ALA A 18 -6.66 -18.67 0.13
CA ALA A 18 -7.04 -17.80 1.24
C ALA A 18 -8.56 -17.63 1.33
N HIS A 19 -9.06 -17.31 2.52
CA HIS A 19 -10.42 -16.80 2.71
C HIS A 19 -10.45 -15.33 2.33
N ILE A 20 -11.45 -14.93 1.55
CA ILE A 20 -11.55 -13.56 1.05
C ILE A 20 -12.61 -12.81 1.85
N PHE A 21 -12.26 -11.60 2.28
CA PHE A 21 -13.14 -10.67 2.95
C PHE A 21 -13.14 -9.34 2.25
N GLN A 22 -14.21 -8.58 2.44
CA GLN A 22 -14.33 -7.20 2.01
C GLN A 22 -14.91 -6.36 3.14
N VAL A 23 -14.39 -5.16 3.35
CA VAL A 23 -15.06 -4.21 4.25
C VAL A 23 -16.38 -3.81 3.61
N ASP A 24 -17.44 -3.91 4.39
CA ASP A 24 -18.78 -3.48 4.02
C ASP A 24 -18.75 -2.03 3.46
N PRO A 25 -19.18 -1.83 2.20
CA PRO A 25 -19.14 -0.52 1.57
C PRO A 25 -20.05 0.49 2.27
N ASP A 26 -21.12 0.04 2.93
CA ASP A 26 -22.09 0.90 3.60
C ASP A 26 -21.58 1.34 4.98
N THR A 27 -21.15 0.38 5.80
CA THR A 27 -20.75 0.67 7.19
C THR A 27 -19.28 1.06 7.34
N ARG A 28 -18.42 0.68 6.39
CA ARG A 28 -16.96 0.92 6.37
C ARG A 28 -16.22 0.41 7.60
N LYS A 29 -16.83 -0.47 8.39
CA LYS A 29 -16.32 -0.94 9.69
C LYS A 29 -16.34 -2.45 9.86
N THR A 30 -17.22 -3.15 9.15
CA THR A 30 -17.41 -4.59 9.30
C THR A 30 -16.76 -5.34 8.15
N TRP A 31 -16.18 -6.50 8.45
CA TRP A 31 -15.65 -7.40 7.44
C TRP A 31 -16.73 -8.40 7.03
N LEU A 32 -17.04 -8.46 5.74
CA LEU A 32 -17.98 -9.42 5.16
C LEU A 32 -17.18 -10.51 4.42
N PRO A 33 -17.50 -11.81 4.63
CA PRO A 33 -16.89 -12.88 3.86
C PRO A 33 -17.38 -12.82 2.41
N LEU A 34 -16.45 -12.89 1.46
CA LEU A 34 -16.75 -13.02 0.03
C LEU A 34 -16.71 -14.47 -0.46
N SER A 35 -16.02 -15.35 0.27
CA SER A 35 -15.94 -16.79 0.00
C SER A 35 -16.38 -17.62 1.21
N ASN A 36 -17.01 -18.77 0.97
CA ASN A 36 -17.43 -19.70 2.03
C ASN A 36 -16.26 -20.51 2.63
N GLY A 37 -15.11 -20.51 1.96
CA GLY A 37 -13.90 -21.21 2.36
C GLY A 37 -12.67 -20.62 1.70
N ALA A 38 -11.53 -21.31 1.82
CA ALA A 38 -10.29 -20.90 1.17
C ALA A 38 -10.36 -21.15 -0.34
N VAL A 39 -10.31 -20.09 -1.12
CA VAL A 39 -10.36 -20.09 -2.59
C VAL A 39 -9.01 -19.70 -3.18
N ASN A 40 -8.83 -19.94 -4.48
CA ASN A 40 -7.59 -19.62 -5.16
C ASN A 40 -7.47 -18.10 -5.37
N VAL A 41 -6.32 -17.53 -5.00
CA VAL A 41 -5.96 -16.13 -5.23
C VAL A 41 -4.67 -16.13 -6.04
N GLN A 42 -4.67 -15.41 -7.16
CA GLN A 42 -3.61 -15.46 -8.15
C GLN A 42 -3.13 -14.06 -8.51
N ILE A 43 -1.83 -13.95 -8.81
CA ILE A 43 -1.22 -12.74 -9.34
C ILE A 43 -0.82 -13.00 -10.78
N PHE A 44 -1.34 -12.19 -11.70
CA PHE A 44 -1.05 -12.25 -13.13
C PHE A 44 -0.30 -11.01 -13.59
N HIS A 45 0.46 -11.14 -14.67
CA HIS A 45 1.00 -10.01 -15.43
C HIS A 45 0.34 -10.01 -16.81
N ASP A 46 -0.53 -9.03 -17.03
CA ASP A 46 -1.08 -8.76 -18.35
C ASP A 46 -0.01 -8.02 -19.15
N SER A 47 0.71 -8.76 -19.99
CA SER A 47 1.81 -8.23 -20.81
C SER A 47 1.35 -7.22 -21.87
N VAL A 48 0.10 -7.32 -22.33
CA VAL A 48 -0.47 -6.42 -23.34
C VAL A 48 -0.72 -5.05 -22.74
N LYS A 49 -1.33 -5.01 -21.55
CA LYS A 49 -1.58 -3.77 -20.81
C LYS A 49 -0.39 -3.34 -19.94
N ASN A 50 0.62 -4.22 -19.85
CA ASN A 50 1.76 -4.12 -18.95
C ASN A 50 1.36 -3.78 -17.51
N VAL A 51 0.38 -4.51 -16.98
CA VAL A 51 -0.13 -4.34 -15.60
C VAL A 51 -0.15 -5.65 -14.85
N TYR A 52 0.06 -5.58 -13.53
CA TYR A 52 -0.07 -6.72 -12.64
C TYR A 52 -1.46 -6.73 -12.00
N ARG A 53 -2.07 -7.91 -11.85
CA ARG A 53 -3.44 -8.07 -11.35
C ARG A 53 -3.53 -9.16 -10.31
N ILE A 54 -4.21 -8.87 -9.21
CA ILE A 54 -4.68 -9.88 -8.25
C ILE A 54 -6.08 -10.30 -8.68
N LEU A 55 -6.27 -11.60 -8.89
CA LEU A 55 -7.53 -12.18 -9.35
C LEU A 55 -7.93 -13.35 -8.46
N SER A 56 -9.21 -13.41 -8.13
CA SER A 56 -9.83 -14.59 -7.55
C SER A 56 -11.23 -14.76 -8.09
N ILE A 57 -11.55 -16.00 -8.47
CA ILE A 57 -12.85 -16.38 -9.05
C ILE A 57 -13.31 -17.63 -8.32
N ASP A 58 -14.57 -17.66 -7.92
CA ASP A 58 -15.24 -18.81 -7.32
C ASP A 58 -16.48 -19.17 -8.15
N GLY A 59 -16.42 -20.30 -8.85
CA GLY A 59 -17.39 -20.66 -9.89
C GLY A 59 -17.42 -19.60 -11.00
N SER A 60 -18.58 -18.99 -11.23
CA SER A 60 -18.76 -17.89 -12.19
C SER A 60 -18.62 -16.49 -11.57
N LYS A 61 -18.37 -16.40 -10.26
CA LYS A 61 -18.33 -15.13 -9.52
C LYS A 61 -16.89 -14.65 -9.38
N VAL A 62 -16.62 -13.45 -9.86
CA VAL A 62 -15.34 -12.77 -9.61
C VAL A 62 -15.37 -12.20 -8.19
N LEU A 63 -14.44 -12.64 -7.35
CA LEU A 63 -14.33 -12.19 -5.95
C LEU A 63 -13.33 -11.04 -5.80
N ILE A 64 -12.20 -11.11 -6.52
CA ILE A 64 -11.18 -10.06 -6.54
C ILE A 64 -10.77 -9.81 -7.98
N ASN A 65 -10.63 -8.54 -8.34
CA ASN A 65 -10.09 -8.13 -9.63
C ASN A 65 -9.37 -6.78 -9.53
N THR A 66 -8.25 -6.80 -8.80
CA THR A 66 -7.49 -5.59 -8.47
C THR A 66 -6.29 -5.44 -9.41
N ILE A 67 -6.13 -4.28 -10.02
CA ILE A 67 -4.87 -3.89 -10.69
C ILE A 67 -3.93 -3.37 -9.62
N VAL A 68 -2.72 -3.94 -9.52
CA VAL A 68 -1.70 -3.49 -8.58
C VAL A 68 -1.17 -2.14 -9.05
N THR A 69 -1.14 -1.15 -8.15
CA THR A 69 -0.58 0.18 -8.43
C THR A 69 0.63 0.43 -7.56
N ALA A 70 1.57 1.26 -8.02
CA ALA A 70 2.80 1.57 -7.28
C ALA A 70 2.54 2.26 -5.93
N ARG A 71 1.39 2.89 -5.76
CA ARG A 71 0.96 3.56 -4.51
C ARG A 71 0.07 2.69 -3.62
N MET A 72 -0.28 1.49 -4.07
CA MET A 72 -1.11 0.58 -3.28
C MET A 72 -0.36 0.19 -2.00
N SER A 73 -1.03 0.35 -0.86
CA SER A 73 -0.50 -0.07 0.43
C SER A 73 -1.12 -1.41 0.82
N PHE A 74 -0.27 -2.32 1.28
CA PHE A 74 -0.63 -3.64 1.73
C PHE A 74 -0.26 -3.74 3.22
N THR A 75 -1.24 -4.06 4.06
CA THR A 75 -1.09 -3.98 5.52
C THR A 75 -1.37 -5.34 6.14
N LYS A 76 -0.37 -5.90 6.83
CA LYS A 76 -0.55 -7.05 7.73
C LYS A 76 -1.21 -6.56 9.02
N THR A 77 -2.38 -7.08 9.36
CA THR A 77 -3.12 -6.70 10.58
C THR A 77 -3.18 -7.81 11.63
N SER A 78 -2.80 -9.04 11.26
CA SER A 78 -2.56 -10.12 12.21
C SER A 78 -1.53 -11.11 11.67
N GLN A 79 -1.23 -12.18 12.42
CA GLN A 79 -0.29 -13.22 12.01
C GLN A 79 -0.68 -13.92 10.69
N LYS A 80 -1.98 -13.95 10.36
CA LYS A 80 -2.51 -14.67 9.20
C LYS A 80 -3.49 -13.85 8.36
N PHE A 81 -3.51 -12.52 8.55
CA PHE A 81 -4.44 -11.64 7.86
C PHE A 81 -3.75 -10.39 7.35
N CYS A 82 -4.08 -10.03 6.12
CA CYS A 82 -3.67 -8.77 5.50
C CYS A 82 -4.81 -8.14 4.72
N GLN A 83 -4.63 -6.87 4.39
CA GLN A 83 -5.60 -6.08 3.63
C GLN A 83 -4.94 -5.08 2.71
N TRP A 84 -5.68 -4.63 1.69
CA TRP A 84 -5.33 -3.50 0.85
C TRP A 84 -6.58 -2.74 0.42
N VAL A 85 -6.38 -1.51 -0.03
CA VAL A 85 -7.43 -0.68 -0.62
C VAL A 85 -7.30 -0.71 -2.13
N ASP A 86 -8.37 -1.10 -2.81
CA ASP A 86 -8.54 -0.90 -4.24
C ASP A 86 -9.30 0.41 -4.48
N SER A 87 -8.56 1.49 -4.66
CA SER A 87 -9.15 2.83 -4.86
C SER A 87 -10.00 2.93 -6.12
N ARG A 88 -9.73 2.11 -7.15
CA ARG A 88 -10.51 2.12 -8.40
C ARG A 88 -11.88 1.50 -8.18
N ALA A 89 -11.94 0.40 -7.44
CA ALA A 89 -13.19 -0.28 -7.12
C ALA A 89 -13.87 0.29 -5.86
N ASN A 90 -13.22 1.22 -5.13
CA ASN A 90 -13.64 1.70 -3.81
C ASN A 90 -13.92 0.55 -2.82
N HIS A 91 -13.06 -0.47 -2.86
CA HIS A 91 -13.16 -1.64 -2.00
C HIS A 91 -11.94 -1.76 -1.09
N VAL A 92 -12.14 -2.32 0.09
CA VAL A 92 -11.05 -2.77 0.96
C VAL A 92 -11.14 -4.27 1.05
N TYR A 93 -10.15 -4.96 0.48
CA TYR A 93 -10.10 -6.42 0.50
C TYR A 93 -9.21 -6.91 1.64
N GLY A 94 -9.53 -8.08 2.16
CA GLY A 94 -8.77 -8.77 3.18
C GLY A 94 -8.59 -10.25 2.83
N LEU A 95 -7.42 -10.80 3.13
CA LEU A 95 -7.11 -12.21 2.94
C LEU A 95 -6.74 -12.86 4.27
N GLY A 96 -7.48 -13.91 4.62
CA GLY A 96 -7.20 -14.78 5.76
C GLY A 96 -6.54 -16.08 5.31
N PHE A 97 -5.29 -16.29 5.72
CA PHE A 97 -4.49 -17.47 5.39
C PHE A 97 -4.58 -18.56 6.45
N VAL A 98 -4.33 -19.81 6.04
CA VAL A 98 -4.31 -20.96 6.97
C VAL A 98 -3.10 -20.87 7.91
N ASN A 99 -1.95 -20.47 7.39
CA ASN A 99 -0.69 -20.33 8.11
C ASN A 99 0.00 -18.98 7.80
N GLU A 100 0.95 -18.60 8.64
CA GLU A 100 1.71 -17.34 8.49
C GLU A 100 2.65 -17.35 7.28
N THR A 101 3.21 -18.51 6.93
CA THR A 101 4.16 -18.64 5.84
C THR A 101 3.53 -18.26 4.49
N ASP A 102 2.29 -18.65 4.25
CA ASP A 102 1.56 -18.31 3.02
C ASP A 102 1.25 -16.81 2.96
N LEU A 103 0.92 -16.19 4.09
CA LEU A 103 0.79 -14.73 4.17
C LEU A 103 2.12 -14.04 3.80
N THR A 104 3.24 -14.46 4.39
CA THR A 104 4.56 -13.87 4.12
C THR A 104 4.93 -13.98 2.66
N ARG A 105 4.79 -15.17 2.06
CA ARG A 105 5.05 -15.38 0.62
C ARG A 105 4.16 -14.51 -0.27
N PHE A 106 2.88 -14.38 0.07
CA PHE A 106 1.97 -13.49 -0.67
C PHE A 106 2.44 -12.03 -0.58
N MET A 107 2.83 -11.56 0.61
CA MET A 107 3.33 -10.20 0.80
C MET A 107 4.61 -9.93 0.04
N ASP A 108 5.57 -10.86 0.07
CA ASP A 108 6.82 -10.74 -0.68
C ASP A 108 6.54 -10.62 -2.17
N LYS A 109 5.65 -11.47 -2.71
CA LYS A 109 5.27 -11.42 -4.11
C LYS A 109 4.53 -10.12 -4.46
N PHE A 110 3.69 -9.62 -3.56
CA PHE A 110 3.00 -8.34 -3.73
C PHE A 110 3.99 -7.17 -3.83
N ILE A 111 5.01 -7.15 -2.97
CA ILE A 111 6.07 -6.12 -2.99
C ILE A 111 6.82 -6.18 -4.33
N GLU A 112 7.20 -7.37 -4.77
CA GLU A 112 7.88 -7.59 -6.05
C GLU A 112 7.07 -7.01 -7.23
N VAL A 113 5.78 -7.33 -7.33
CA VAL A 113 4.96 -6.83 -8.44
C VAL A 113 4.62 -5.34 -8.33
N LYS A 114 4.56 -4.79 -7.11
CA LYS A 114 4.41 -3.34 -6.89
C LYS A 114 5.65 -2.59 -7.38
N ASP A 115 6.85 -3.11 -7.09
CA ASP A 115 8.10 -2.52 -7.55
C ASP A 115 8.25 -2.65 -9.06
N ALA A 116 7.87 -3.79 -9.64
CA ALA A 116 7.81 -3.96 -11.10
C ALA A 116 6.84 -2.96 -11.75
N THR A 117 5.67 -2.72 -11.12
CA THR A 117 4.71 -1.70 -11.58
C THR A 117 5.33 -0.30 -11.55
N ARG A 118 6.10 0.04 -10.51
CA ARG A 118 6.81 1.32 -10.41
C ARG A 118 7.85 1.49 -11.51
N GLN A 119 8.57 0.42 -11.87
CA GLN A 119 9.55 0.44 -12.96
C GLN A 119 8.89 0.59 -14.33
N ALA A 120 7.78 -0.11 -14.57
CA ALA A 120 7.01 0.01 -15.81
C ALA A 120 6.53 1.45 -16.07
N LEU A 121 6.07 2.15 -15.02
CA LEU A 121 5.67 3.56 -15.12
C LEU A 121 6.83 4.48 -15.51
N LYS A 122 8.02 4.29 -14.93
CA LYS A 122 9.21 5.08 -15.28
C LYS A 122 9.66 4.85 -16.73
N GLN A 123 9.56 3.60 -17.23
CA GLN A 123 9.90 3.29 -18.62
C GLN A 123 8.92 3.93 -19.61
N SER A 124 7.63 4.02 -19.27
CA SER A 124 6.66 4.73 -20.11
C SER A 124 6.93 6.23 -20.20
N GLU A 125 7.33 6.88 -19.09
CA GLU A 125 7.65 8.32 -19.09
C GLU A 125 8.89 8.64 -19.95
N HIS A 126 9.90 7.77 -19.94
CA HIS A 126 11.13 7.96 -20.74
C HIS A 126 10.93 7.72 -22.25
N ARG A 127 9.93 6.92 -22.64
CA ARG A 127 9.57 6.71 -24.05
C ARG A 127 8.79 7.89 -24.65
N SER A 128 8.13 8.69 -23.82
CA SER A 128 7.37 9.87 -24.27
C SER A 128 8.24 11.11 -24.50
N SER A 129 9.49 11.14 -24.00
CA SER A 129 10.42 12.27 -24.18
C SER A 129 11.40 12.12 -25.35
N SER A 130 11.25 11.08 -26.19
CA SER A 130 12.22 10.73 -27.23
C SER A 130 11.62 10.65 -28.65
N VAL A 131 10.68 11.54 -28.99
CA VAL A 131 10.15 11.67 -30.35
C VAL A 131 10.55 13.02 -30.98
N ASP A 132 11.31 12.92 -32.06
CA ASP A 132 11.72 13.90 -33.08
C ASP A 132 12.70 15.04 -32.73
N ALA A 133 13.99 14.71 -32.82
CA ALA A 133 15.02 15.65 -33.30
C ALA A 133 15.60 15.10 -34.62
N ARG A 134 14.88 15.30 -35.74
CA ARG A 134 15.36 14.92 -37.07
C ARG A 134 15.58 16.14 -37.97
N GLN A 135 16.87 16.52 -38.04
CA GLN A 135 17.60 17.17 -39.13
C GLN A 135 17.13 18.55 -39.66
N THR A 136 17.91 19.59 -39.34
CA THR A 136 18.16 20.77 -40.20
C THR A 136 19.64 21.15 -40.16
N PRO A 137 20.26 21.61 -41.26
CA PRO A 137 21.71 21.80 -41.36
C PRO A 137 22.17 23.03 -40.57
N ARG A 138 23.34 22.90 -39.93
CA ARG A 138 24.05 23.97 -39.22
C ARG A 138 24.53 25.04 -40.21
N SER A 139 24.11 26.29 -39.98
CA SER A 139 24.85 27.48 -40.40
C SER A 139 25.10 28.33 -39.17
N GLU A 140 26.37 28.65 -38.94
CA GLU A 140 26.85 29.52 -37.87
C GLU A 140 26.30 30.93 -38.07
N THR A 141 25.57 31.47 -37.10
CA THR A 141 25.38 32.92 -36.99
C THR A 141 24.99 33.33 -35.57
N ASP A 142 25.96 33.98 -34.93
CA ASP A 142 25.86 35.17 -34.07
C ASP A 142 24.68 35.33 -33.10
N TRP A 143 25.01 35.42 -31.80
CA TRP A 143 24.08 35.55 -30.68
C TRP A 143 23.60 37.00 -30.48
N SER A 144 22.99 37.62 -31.49
CA SER A 144 22.23 38.86 -31.23
C SER A 144 20.84 38.53 -30.69
N ILE A 145 20.62 38.85 -29.41
CA ILE A 145 19.33 38.79 -28.73
C ILE A 145 18.37 39.78 -29.44
N GLN A 146 17.58 39.27 -30.38
CA GLN A 146 16.32 39.87 -30.81
C GLN A 146 15.19 38.96 -30.36
N SER A 147 14.16 39.55 -29.77
CA SER A 147 12.96 38.87 -29.27
C SER A 147 12.32 38.04 -30.39
N ILE A 148 12.59 36.73 -30.39
CA ILE A 148 11.85 35.79 -31.23
C ILE A 148 10.41 35.79 -30.71
N GLY A 149 9.49 36.30 -31.51
CA GLY A 149 8.06 36.23 -31.23
C GLY A 149 7.64 34.78 -31.14
N LEU A 150 7.56 34.25 -29.92
CA LEU A 150 6.89 32.98 -29.62
C LEU A 150 5.43 33.13 -30.07
N ASP A 151 4.94 32.16 -30.86
CA ASP A 151 3.53 32.07 -31.25
C ASP A 151 2.63 32.31 -30.00
N PRO A 152 1.69 33.27 -30.03
CA PRO A 152 0.78 33.57 -28.92
C PRO A 152 0.08 32.32 -28.34
N SER A 153 -0.14 31.29 -29.17
CA SER A 153 -0.67 30.00 -28.76
C SER A 153 0.26 29.27 -27.78
N VAL A 154 1.55 29.16 -28.13
CA VAL A 154 2.58 28.52 -27.29
C VAL A 154 2.79 29.31 -26.00
N GLN A 155 2.75 30.64 -26.07
CA GLN A 155 2.89 31.50 -24.90
C GLN A 155 1.70 31.37 -23.92
N ASN A 156 0.47 31.21 -24.44
CA ASN A 156 -0.70 30.96 -23.60
C ASN A 156 -0.68 29.55 -22.99
N GLN A 157 -0.27 28.54 -23.75
CA GLN A 157 -0.11 27.18 -23.24
C GLN A 157 0.91 27.13 -22.08
N LEU A 158 2.08 27.75 -22.25
CA LEU A 158 3.10 27.84 -21.19
C LEU A 158 2.60 28.59 -19.95
N LYS A 159 1.77 29.62 -20.11
CA LYS A 159 1.14 30.31 -18.97
C LYS A 159 0.17 29.40 -18.23
N GLN A 160 -0.64 28.62 -18.95
CA GLN A 160 -1.61 27.68 -18.38
C GLN A 160 -0.89 26.53 -17.64
N GLU A 161 0.17 26.00 -18.24
CA GLU A 161 1.00 24.96 -17.65
C GLU A 161 1.72 25.46 -16.38
N ASN A 162 2.27 26.68 -16.40
CA ASN A 162 2.84 27.31 -15.19
C ASN A 162 1.79 27.50 -14.08
N ALA A 163 0.56 27.86 -14.42
CA ALA A 163 -0.52 27.97 -13.43
C ALA A 163 -0.86 26.61 -12.81
N HIS A 164 -0.94 25.56 -13.64
CA HIS A 164 -1.17 24.20 -13.18
C HIS A 164 -0.05 23.68 -12.28
N LEU A 165 1.22 23.91 -12.66
CA LEU A 165 2.38 23.54 -11.85
C LEU A 165 2.41 24.26 -10.49
N LYS A 166 2.01 25.53 -10.44
CA LYS A 166 1.89 26.26 -9.17
C LYS A 166 0.85 25.64 -8.24
N ILE A 167 -0.30 25.23 -8.76
CA ILE A 167 -1.35 24.55 -7.98
C ILE A 167 -0.84 23.19 -7.48
N ALA A 168 -0.20 22.41 -8.34
CA ALA A 168 0.38 21.11 -7.98
C ALA A 168 1.46 21.25 -6.90
N LEU A 169 2.30 22.28 -6.97
CA LEU A 169 3.32 22.56 -5.96
C LEU A 169 2.71 22.95 -4.61
N ALA A 170 1.68 23.80 -4.61
CA ALA A 170 0.95 24.14 -3.39
C ALA A 170 0.28 22.91 -2.75
N GLN A 171 -0.34 22.05 -3.57
CA GLN A 171 -0.94 20.80 -3.12
C GLN A 171 0.10 19.83 -2.55
N SER A 172 1.26 19.71 -3.21
CA SER A 172 2.38 18.88 -2.71
C SER A 172 2.91 19.37 -1.38
N SER A 173 3.05 20.69 -1.21
CA SER A 173 3.47 21.32 0.06
C SER A 173 2.48 21.03 1.19
N ASN A 174 1.18 21.12 0.92
CA ASN A 174 0.12 20.79 1.88
C ASN A 174 0.12 19.30 2.26
N ASN A 175 0.34 18.42 1.29
CA ASN A 175 0.45 16.98 1.57
C ASN A 175 1.69 16.66 2.41
N ALA A 176 2.82 17.31 2.13
CA ALA A 176 4.03 17.17 2.93
C ALA A 176 3.80 17.58 4.40
N LYS A 177 3.09 18.69 4.65
CA LYS A 177 2.71 19.10 6.01
C LYS A 177 1.81 18.09 6.71
N LYS A 178 0.78 17.58 6.04
CA LYS A 178 -0.11 16.54 6.61
C LYS A 178 0.67 15.29 7.04
N TRP A 179 1.62 14.85 6.21
CA TRP A 179 2.46 13.71 6.55
C TRP A 179 3.41 14.00 7.71
N GLN A 180 3.91 15.23 7.83
CA GLN A 180 4.71 15.66 8.97
C GLN A 180 3.88 15.62 10.27
N GLU A 181 2.66 16.14 10.25
CA GLU A 181 1.75 16.12 11.41
C GLU A 181 1.41 14.67 11.83
N GLU A 182 1.07 13.81 10.88
CA GLU A 182 0.75 12.41 11.17
C GLU A 182 1.96 11.66 11.75
N LEU A 183 3.17 11.92 11.23
CA LEU A 183 4.41 11.37 11.77
C LEU A 183 4.64 11.80 13.23
N GLU A 184 4.35 13.06 13.57
CA GLU A 184 4.48 13.58 14.93
C GLU A 184 3.46 12.95 15.88
N ILE A 185 2.20 12.79 15.45
CA ILE A 185 1.16 12.09 16.21
C ILE A 185 1.58 10.64 16.48
N LEU A 186 2.08 9.94 15.46
CA LEU A 186 2.55 8.56 15.59
C LEU A 186 3.74 8.45 16.55
N ARG A 187 4.69 9.37 16.49
CA ARG A 187 5.81 9.45 17.45
C ARG A 187 5.31 9.63 18.88
N ASN A 188 4.38 10.57 19.09
CA ASN A 188 3.79 10.81 20.41
C ASN A 188 3.04 9.58 20.95
N ASN A 189 2.28 8.90 20.09
CA ASN A 189 1.59 7.67 20.47
C ASN A 189 2.57 6.54 20.82
N ASN A 190 3.63 6.38 20.04
CA ASN A 190 4.66 5.38 20.30
C ASN A 190 5.38 5.64 21.63
N ALA A 191 5.69 6.91 21.94
CA ALA A 191 6.25 7.31 23.21
C ALA A 191 5.31 6.97 24.38
N LYS A 192 4.02 7.32 24.27
CA LYS A 192 3.02 7.00 25.30
C LYS A 192 2.89 5.49 25.53
N LEU A 193 2.84 4.69 24.47
CA LEU A 193 2.78 3.23 24.56
C LEU A 193 4.03 2.66 25.23
N THR A 194 5.20 3.22 24.93
CA THR A 194 6.46 2.82 25.56
C THR A 194 6.45 3.09 27.06
N THR A 195 5.99 4.27 27.49
CA THR A 195 5.84 4.59 28.92
C THR A 195 4.84 3.68 29.61
N ALA A 196 3.65 3.47 29.03
CA ALA A 196 2.64 2.58 29.59
C ALA A 196 3.15 1.12 29.72
N LEU A 197 3.95 0.67 28.76
CA LEU A 197 4.58 -0.65 28.82
C LEU A 197 5.60 -0.75 29.97
N GLN A 198 6.44 0.28 30.16
CA GLN A 198 7.39 0.34 31.26
C GLN A 198 6.67 0.35 32.63
N GLU A 199 5.60 1.14 32.76
CA GLU A 199 4.77 1.17 33.96
C GLU A 199 4.11 -0.19 34.24
N SER A 200 3.58 -0.85 33.21
CA SER A 200 3.01 -2.19 33.35
C SER A 200 4.07 -3.20 33.80
N HIS A 201 5.30 -3.12 33.28
CA HIS A 201 6.39 -3.98 33.71
C HIS A 201 6.75 -3.73 35.18
N ALA A 202 6.85 -2.46 35.60
CA ALA A 202 7.10 -2.10 36.99
C ALA A 202 6.00 -2.62 37.93
N ASN A 203 4.72 -2.50 37.54
CA ASN A 203 3.59 -3.00 38.31
C ASN A 203 3.63 -4.53 38.48
N VAL A 204 3.99 -5.27 37.41
CA VAL A 204 4.15 -6.73 37.49
C VAL A 204 5.24 -7.12 38.49
N GLU A 205 6.38 -6.42 38.50
CA GLU A 205 7.46 -6.68 39.45
C GLU A 205 7.05 -6.33 40.89
N GLU A 206 6.31 -5.24 41.11
CA GLU A 206 5.78 -4.90 42.43
C GLU A 206 4.79 -5.96 42.93
N TRP A 207 3.87 -6.42 42.07
CA TRP A 207 2.95 -7.51 42.43
C TRP A 207 3.66 -8.82 42.76
N LYS A 208 4.73 -9.16 42.03
CA LYS A 208 5.58 -10.32 42.37
C LYS A 208 6.21 -10.15 43.75
N ARG A 209 6.72 -8.96 44.07
CA ARG A 209 7.31 -8.67 45.39
C ARG A 209 6.28 -8.77 46.51
N GLN A 210 5.09 -8.21 46.33
CA GLN A 210 3.99 -8.32 47.30
C GLN A 210 3.56 -9.78 47.49
N LEU A 211 3.43 -10.54 46.41
CA LEU A 211 3.09 -11.96 46.48
C LEU A 211 4.14 -12.76 47.27
N GLN A 212 5.43 -12.47 47.06
CA GLN A 212 6.51 -13.10 47.81
C GLN A 212 6.42 -12.75 49.30
N PHE A 213 6.21 -11.47 49.64
CA PHE A 213 6.02 -11.04 51.01
C PHE A 213 4.87 -11.78 51.71
N TYR A 214 3.70 -11.89 51.08
CA TYR A 214 2.57 -12.62 51.65
C TYR A 214 2.85 -14.12 51.80
N ARG A 215 3.59 -14.74 50.88
CA ARG A 215 4.00 -16.15 51.00
C ARG A 215 4.92 -16.38 52.20
N ASP A 216 5.89 -15.48 52.40
CA ASP A 216 6.82 -15.57 53.51
C ASP A 216 6.09 -15.36 54.84
N GLU A 217 5.17 -14.40 54.91
CA GLU A 217 4.36 -14.14 56.10
C GLU A 217 3.41 -15.30 56.41
N CYS A 218 2.74 -15.88 55.41
CA CYS A 218 1.95 -17.11 55.60
C CYS A 218 2.81 -18.27 56.10
N THR A 219 4.05 -18.41 55.64
CA THR A 219 4.97 -19.46 56.08
C THR A 219 5.38 -19.23 57.54
N ARG A 220 5.70 -17.98 57.90
CA ARG A 220 6.03 -17.57 59.28
C ARG A 220 4.89 -17.84 60.25
N LEU A 221 3.67 -17.43 59.90
CA LEU A 221 2.50 -17.65 60.74
C LEU A 221 2.20 -19.15 60.93
N ARG A 222 2.36 -19.98 59.90
CA ARG A 222 2.21 -21.43 60.02
C ARG A 222 3.23 -22.06 60.97
N GLN A 223 4.46 -21.55 60.99
CA GLN A 223 5.50 -22.01 61.91
C GLN A 223 5.23 -21.61 63.37
N MET A 224 4.42 -20.58 63.63
CA MET A 224 4.05 -20.16 64.99
C MET A 224 2.84 -20.91 65.58
N VAL A 225 2.15 -21.73 64.78
CA VAL A 225 0.95 -22.48 65.18
C VAL A 225 1.27 -23.94 65.55
N ILE A 226 2.55 -24.33 65.49
CA ILE A 226 3.09 -25.62 65.98
C ILE A 226 3.88 -25.35 67.26
#